data_AF-A0A2M7TMN4-F1
#
_entry.id   AF-A0A2M7TMN4-F1
#
_cell.length_a   1.000
_cell.length_b   1.000
_cell.length_c   1.000
_cell.angle_alpha   90.00
_cell.angle_beta   90.00
_cell.angle_gamma   90.00
#
_symmetry.space_group_name_H-M   'P 1'
#
loop_
_entity.id
_entity.type
_entity.pdbx_description
1 polymer ?
#
loop_
_entity_poly.entity_id
_entity_poly.type
_entity_poly.pdbx_seq_one_letter_code
_entity_poly.pdbx_strand_id
1 'polypeptide(L)' 'MKKQFKIPKFKNEDEERVFWSKIDLSDYFEPKDFERVSFPNLKPTTRAISVRVPEYLLNRLKEKANEINVPYQSLI' A
#
# COMPACT_ATOMS: atom_id res chain seq x y z
N MET A 1 12.80 -0.61 -21.72
CA MET A 1 13.62 -1.83 -21.52
C MET A 1 14.91 -1.74 -22.33
N LYS A 2 16.08 -1.59 -21.67
CA LYS A 2 17.38 -1.45 -22.36
C LYS A 2 17.99 -2.77 -22.84
N LYS A 3 17.68 -3.90 -22.20
CA LYS A 3 18.29 -5.20 -22.51
C LYS A 3 17.33 -6.35 -22.15
N GLN A 4 17.28 -7.40 -22.98
CA GLN A 4 16.46 -8.59 -22.71
C GLN A 4 16.97 -9.29 -21.43
N PHE A 5 16.24 -9.14 -20.34
CA PHE A 5 16.53 -9.78 -19.06
C PHE A 5 15.97 -11.21 -19.08
N LYS A 6 16.84 -12.22 -19.19
CA LYS A 6 16.45 -13.63 -19.09
C LYS A 6 16.64 -14.09 -17.65
N ILE A 7 15.53 -14.23 -16.93
CA ILE A 7 15.53 -14.78 -15.57
C ILE A 7 15.88 -16.27 -15.66
N PRO A 8 16.95 -16.75 -15.00
CA PRO A 8 17.27 -18.17 -14.97
C PRO A 8 16.24 -18.92 -14.11
N LYS A 9 15.96 -20.19 -14.44
CA LYS A 9 15.10 -21.04 -13.61
C LYS A 9 15.85 -21.42 -12.34
N PHE A 10 15.48 -20.84 -11.20
CA PHE A 10 16.03 -21.22 -9.89
C PHE A 10 15.41 -22.53 -9.40
N LYS A 11 16.21 -23.36 -8.73
CA LYS A 11 15.74 -24.60 -8.13
C LYS A 11 15.31 -24.41 -6.68
N ASN A 12 15.79 -23.36 -6.00
CA ASN A 12 15.54 -23.07 -4.60
C ASN A 12 15.44 -21.56 -4.33
N GLU A 13 14.69 -21.17 -3.29
CA GLU A 13 14.47 -19.76 -2.91
C GLU A 13 15.78 -19.07 -2.45
N ASP A 14 16.68 -19.81 -1.81
CA ASP A 14 17.96 -19.26 -1.37
C ASP A 14 18.88 -18.90 -2.56
N GLU A 15 18.83 -19.68 -3.64
CA GLU A 15 19.59 -19.37 -4.88
C GLU A 15 19.02 -18.12 -5.57
N GLU A 16 17.69 -17.98 -5.55
CA GLU A 16 16.99 -16.81 -6.05
C GLU A 16 17.38 -15.56 -5.24
N ARG A 17 17.39 -15.65 -3.90
CA ARG A 17 17.79 -14.55 -3.01
C ARG A 17 19.24 -14.10 -3.26
N VAL A 18 20.16 -15.05 -3.46
CA VAL A 18 21.58 -14.76 -3.76
C VAL A 18 21.76 -14.17 -5.16
N PHE A 19 20.91 -14.55 -6.12
CA PHE A 19 20.91 -13.96 -7.45
C PHE A 19 20.40 -12.51 -7.42
N TRP A 20 19.28 -12.25 -6.76
CA TRP A 20 18.73 -10.90 -6.62
C TRP A 20 19.63 -9.96 -5.82
N SER A 21 20.42 -10.48 -4.88
CA SER A 21 21.37 -9.65 -4.11
C SER A 21 22.62 -9.25 -4.89
N LYS A 22 22.97 -9.99 -5.95
CA LYS A 22 24.14 -9.72 -6.80
C LYS A 22 23.81 -8.93 -8.05
N ILE A 23 22.56 -8.89 -8.47
CA ILE A 23 22.16 -8.25 -9.72
C ILE A 23 21.79 -6.79 -9.49
N ASP A 24 22.42 -5.88 -10.25
CA ASP A 24 21.99 -4.49 -10.30
C ASP A 24 20.86 -4.35 -11.33
N LEU A 25 19.65 -4.05 -10.85
CA LEU A 25 18.46 -3.87 -11.68
C LEU A 25 18.54 -2.62 -12.57
N SER A 26 19.44 -1.69 -12.23
CA SER A 26 19.66 -0.42 -12.96
C SER A 26 20.27 -0.63 -14.35
N ASP A 27 20.98 -1.75 -14.55
CA ASP A 27 21.61 -2.10 -15.82
C ASP A 27 20.61 -2.67 -16.85
N TYR A 28 19.45 -3.12 -16.40
CA TYR A 28 18.48 -3.86 -17.21
C TYR A 28 17.12 -3.16 -17.38
N PHE A 29 16.68 -2.41 -16.37
CA PHE A 29 15.36 -1.75 -16.34
C PHE A 29 15.50 -0.22 -16.41
N GLU A 30 14.66 0.42 -17.22
CA GLU A 30 14.54 1.88 -17.20
C GLU A 30 13.42 2.31 -16.25
N PRO A 31 13.46 3.52 -15.66
CA PRO A 31 12.39 4.04 -14.79
C PRO A 31 10.98 3.98 -15.39
N LYS A 32 10.87 3.94 -16.73
CA LYS A 32 9.62 3.81 -17.48
C LYS A 32 9.05 2.38 -17.50
N ASP A 33 9.88 1.37 -17.21
CA ASP A 33 9.49 -0.03 -17.15
C ASP A 33 8.94 -0.43 -15.76
N PHE A 34 9.08 0.44 -14.76
CA PHE A 34 8.56 0.21 -13.41
C PHE A 34 7.13 0.73 -13.29
N GLU A 35 6.19 -0.17 -12.99
CA GLU A 35 4.82 0.20 -12.65
C GLU A 35 4.70 0.56 -11.16
N ARG A 36 3.93 1.61 -10.86
CA ARG A 36 3.57 1.97 -9.48
C ARG A 36 2.61 0.93 -8.91
N VAL A 37 3.16 -0.09 -8.27
CA VAL A 37 2.37 -1.07 -7.53
C VAL A 37 2.01 -0.50 -6.15
N SER A 38 0.71 -0.36 -5.89
CA SER A 38 0.20 -0.19 -4.53
C SER A 38 0.08 -1.59 -3.93
N PHE A 39 0.65 -1.81 -2.74
CA PHE A 39 0.44 -3.04 -1.96
C PHE A 39 -0.55 -2.76 -0.82
N PRO A 40 -1.86 -2.60 -1.10
CA PRO A 40 -2.86 -2.32 -0.07
C PRO A 40 -3.13 -3.54 0.83
N ASN A 41 -2.69 -4.73 0.42
CA ASN A 41 -3.11 -6.00 0.97
C ASN A 41 -1.92 -6.93 1.24
N LEU A 42 -1.23 -6.70 2.35
CA LEU A 42 -0.91 -7.86 3.19
C LEU A 42 -2.11 -8.18 4.14
N LYS A 43 -3.02 -7.21 4.35
CA LYS A 43 -4.45 -7.33 4.75
C LYS A 43 -5.09 -5.92 4.72
N PRO A 44 -6.37 -5.73 4.37
CA PRO A 44 -7.03 -4.44 4.61
C PRO A 44 -7.06 -4.19 6.12
N THR A 45 -6.27 -3.21 6.58
CA THR A 45 -6.13 -2.87 7.99
C THR A 45 -6.77 -1.51 8.26
N THR A 46 -7.66 -1.46 9.25
CA THR A 46 -8.17 -0.19 9.77
C THR A 46 -7.14 0.38 10.73
N ARG A 47 -6.70 1.62 10.51
CA ARG A 47 -5.81 2.33 11.43
C ARG A 47 -6.56 3.50 12.06
N ALA A 48 -6.56 3.56 13.38
CA ALA A 48 -7.06 4.73 14.09
C ALA A 48 -6.21 5.96 13.72
N ILE A 49 -6.86 7.01 13.23
CA ILE A 49 -6.25 8.31 12.97
C ILE A 49 -6.77 9.32 13.99
N SER A 50 -5.87 10.17 14.49
CA SER A 50 -6.25 11.29 15.36
C SER A 50 -6.49 12.53 14.50
N VAL A 51 -7.74 12.98 14.43
CA VAL A 51 -8.14 14.18 13.68
C VAL A 51 -8.64 15.24 14.67
N ARG A 52 -8.20 16.49 14.52
CA ARG A 52 -8.73 17.62 15.30
C ARG A 52 -9.87 18.26 14.52
N VAL A 53 -11.05 18.34 15.14
CA VAL A 53 -12.23 19.02 14.60
C VAL A 53 -12.80 20.00 15.63
N PRO A 54 -13.42 21.10 15.21
CA PRO A 54 -14.15 21.98 16.12
C PRO A 54 -15.28 21.23 16.85
N GLU A 55 -15.52 21.59 18.11
CA GLU A 55 -16.48 20.90 18.98
C GLU A 55 -17.92 20.91 18.42
N TYR A 56 -18.36 22.03 17.85
CA TYR A 56 -19.69 22.14 17.25
C TYR A 56 -19.89 21.16 16.08
N LEU A 57 -18.83 20.84 15.34
CA LEU A 57 -18.88 19.93 14.20
C LEU A 57 -18.97 18.48 14.70
N LEU A 58 -18.20 18.15 15.74
CA LEU A 58 -18.29 16.84 16.39
C LEU A 58 -19.70 16.56 16.93
N ASN A 59 -20.34 17.57 17.53
CA ASN A 59 -21.71 17.42 18.05
C ASN A 59 -22.71 17.17 16.92
N ARG A 60 -22.65 17.95 15.83
CA ARG A 60 -23.50 17.73 14.64
C ARG A 60 -23.27 16.36 14.00
N LEU A 61 -22.02 15.89 13.99
CA LEU A 61 -21.67 14.58 13.45
C LEU A 61 -22.29 13.45 14.29
N LYS A 62 -22.26 13.57 15.61
CA LYS A 62 -22.90 12.63 16.53
C LYS A 62 -24.42 12.62 16.39
N GLU A 63 -25.05 13.79 16.26
CA GLU A 63 -26.50 13.91 16.03
C GLU A 63 -26.91 13.17 14.75
N LYS A 64 -26.23 13.46 13.64
CA LYS A 64 -26.48 12.79 12.35
C LYS A 64 -26.23 11.29 12.44
N ALA A 65 -25.12 10.87 13.04
CA ALA A 65 -24.78 9.46 13.18
C ALA A 65 -25.84 8.70 13.99
N ASN A 66 -26.39 9.33 15.04
CA ASN A 66 -27.47 8.76 15.83
C ASN A 66 -28.78 8.64 15.03
N GLU A 67 -29.13 9.65 14.23
CA GLU A 67 -30.30 9.63 13.35
C GLU A 67 -30.31 8.41 12.42
N ILE A 68 -29.16 8.09 11.83
CA ILE A 68 -29.00 6.94 10.93
C ILE A 68 -28.51 5.66 11.64
N ASN A 69 -28.44 5.65 12.98
CA ASN A 69 -28.00 4.51 13.80
C ASN A 69 -26.62 3.93 13.39
N VAL A 70 -25.66 4.80 13.06
CA VAL A 70 -24.26 4.40 12.77
C VAL A 70 -23.28 5.06 13.72
N PRO A 71 -22.06 4.52 13.91
CA PRO A 71 -21.00 5.21 14.63
C PRO A 71 -20.56 6.49 13.90
N TYR A 72 -20.37 7.60 14.62
CA TYR A 72 -19.96 8.88 14.03
C TYR A 72 -18.61 8.80 13.31
N GLN A 73 -17.73 7.87 13.70
CA GLN A 73 -16.45 7.63 13.01
C GLN A 73 -16.62 7.10 11.59
N SER A 74 -17.80 6.57 11.23
CA SER A 74 -18.11 6.07 9.88
C SER A 74 -18.50 7.18 8.91
N LEU A 75 -18.73 8.40 9.42
CA LEU A 75 -19.08 9.59 8.64
C LEU A 75 -17.87 10.49 8.34
N ILE A 76 -16.66 10.06 8.74
CA ILE A 76 -15.38 10.74 8.52
C ILE A 76 -14.63 10.00 7.42
#